data_AF-K7L220-F1
#
_entry.id   AF-K7L220-F1
#
_cell.length_a   1.000
_cell.length_b   1.000
_cell.length_c   1.000
_cell.angle_alpha   90.00
_cell.angle_beta   90.00
_cell.angle_gamma   90.00
#
_symmetry.space_group_name_H-M   'P 1'
#
loop_
_entity.id
_entity.type
_entity.pdbx_description
1 polymer ?
#
loop_
_entity_poly.entity_id
_entity_poly.type
_entity_poly.pdbx_seq_one_letter_code
_entity_poly.pdbx_strand_id
1 'polypeptide(L)'
;MDPISIKLGDDNYSIWKAEALGKIKKCNLEKFITMTNLGGKPPVFSEEYKSWEEQDQVLYWWLLDSLHPEFLIQMERCDNALELWMEIEVYFLEEELVKEHGPESVADILSMKHGTAGSA
;
A
#
# COMPACT_ATOMS: atom_id res chain seq x y z
N MET A 1 3.04 15.10 8.58
CA MET A 1 2.03 15.30 7.51
C MET A 1 0.69 15.56 8.17
N ASP A 2 -0.23 16.30 7.52
CA ASP A 2 -1.59 16.47 8.03
C ASP A 2 -2.29 15.10 8.07
N PRO A 3 -3.02 14.74 9.15
CA PRO A 3 -3.70 13.44 9.25
C PRO A 3 -4.76 13.28 8.14
N ILE A 4 -5.08 12.03 7.79
CA ILE A 4 -6.24 11.71 6.94
C ILE A 4 -7.53 11.92 7.74
N SER A 5 -8.56 12.48 7.10
CA SER A 5 -9.79 12.93 7.76
C SER A 5 -10.64 11.78 8.30
N ILE A 6 -10.63 10.62 7.62
CA ILE A 6 -11.36 9.42 8.00
C ILE A 6 -10.38 8.24 7.97
N LYS A 7 -10.33 7.45 9.04
CA LYS A 7 -9.49 6.24 9.09
C LYS A 7 -10.03 5.18 8.14
N LEU A 8 -9.13 4.45 7.48
CA LEU A 8 -9.47 3.41 6.50
C LEU A 8 -10.24 2.26 7.15
N GLY A 9 -11.38 1.91 6.55
CA GLY A 9 -12.23 0.77 6.88
C GLY A 9 -12.90 0.15 5.65
N ASP A 10 -13.65 -0.93 5.86
CA ASP A 10 -14.25 -1.80 4.82
C ASP A 10 -15.16 -1.10 3.79
N ASP A 11 -15.66 0.10 4.10
CA ASP A 11 -16.65 0.81 3.29
C ASP A 11 -16.17 2.15 2.70
N ASN A 12 -14.94 2.56 3.00
CA ASN A 12 -14.46 3.90 2.68
C ASN A 12 -13.14 3.95 1.89
N TYR A 13 -12.64 2.79 1.44
CA TYR A 13 -11.35 2.68 0.74
C TYR A 13 -11.17 3.67 -0.41
N SER A 14 -12.13 3.77 -1.32
CA SER A 14 -12.05 4.71 -2.46
C SER A 14 -11.90 6.17 -2.02
N ILE A 15 -12.59 6.59 -0.96
CA ILE A 15 -12.53 7.96 -0.42
C ILE A 15 -11.20 8.18 0.29
N TRP A 16 -10.81 7.24 1.16
CA TRP A 16 -9.54 7.26 1.87
C TRP A 16 -8.35 7.32 0.90
N LYS A 17 -8.36 6.51 -0.15
CA LYS A 17 -7.30 6.43 -1.16
C LYS A 17 -7.14 7.76 -1.90
N ALA A 18 -8.24 8.39 -2.27
CA ALA A 18 -8.21 9.69 -2.93
C ALA A 18 -7.58 10.78 -2.03
N GLU A 19 -7.94 10.80 -0.74
CA GLU A 19 -7.34 11.73 0.23
C GLU A 19 -5.86 11.43 0.47
N ALA A 20 -5.51 10.15 0.63
CA ALA A 20 -4.14 9.69 0.86
C ALA A 20 -3.23 10.12 -0.29
N LEU A 21 -3.61 9.80 -1.54
CA LEU A 21 -2.88 10.20 -2.74
C LEU A 21 -2.73 11.71 -2.86
N GLY A 22 -3.78 12.48 -2.54
CA GLY A 22 -3.74 13.94 -2.55
C GLY A 22 -2.69 14.51 -1.59
N LYS A 23 -2.61 13.96 -0.37
CA LYS A 23 -1.64 14.39 0.65
C LYS A 23 -0.22 13.92 0.34
N ILE A 24 -0.04 12.69 -0.12
CA ILE A 24 1.27 12.15 -0.57
C ILE A 24 1.83 13.03 -1.68
N LYS A 25 1.01 13.38 -2.67
CA LYS A 25 1.38 14.29 -3.77
C LYS A 25 1.74 15.69 -3.29
N LYS A 26 0.96 16.26 -2.37
CA LYS A 26 1.25 17.57 -1.76
C LYS A 26 2.62 17.58 -1.05
N CYS A 27 3.07 16.44 -0.55
CA CYS A 27 4.35 16.27 0.14
C CYS A 27 5.50 15.79 -0.77
N ASN A 28 5.27 15.57 -2.07
CA ASN A 28 6.23 14.99 -3.02
C ASN A 28 6.78 13.61 -2.61
N LEU A 29 5.90 12.76 -2.04
CA LEU A 29 6.26 11.43 -1.53
C LEU A 29 5.80 10.29 -2.44
N GLU A 30 5.29 10.56 -3.64
CA GLU A 30 4.73 9.56 -4.55
C GLU A 30 5.72 8.44 -4.89
N LYS A 31 7.02 8.77 -4.93
CA LYS A 31 8.07 7.79 -5.20
C LYS A 31 8.06 6.63 -4.21
N PHE A 32 7.66 6.84 -2.95
CA PHE A 32 7.68 5.84 -1.89
C PHE A 32 6.53 4.83 -1.96
N ILE A 33 5.48 5.10 -2.73
CA ILE A 33 4.36 4.18 -2.96
C ILE A 33 4.34 3.61 -4.38
N THR A 34 5.33 3.98 -5.20
CA THR A 34 5.43 3.54 -6.59
C THR A 34 6.47 2.43 -6.69
N MET A 35 6.10 1.32 -7.34
CA MET A 35 6.99 0.15 -7.48
C MET A 35 8.20 0.40 -8.39
N THR A 36 8.21 1.49 -9.16
CA THR A 36 9.35 1.92 -9.96
C THR A 36 10.56 2.16 -9.07
N ASN A 37 11.65 1.43 -9.31
CA ASN A 37 12.89 1.46 -8.53
C ASN A 37 12.70 1.16 -7.02
N LEU A 38 11.75 0.29 -6.65
CA LEU A 38 11.51 -0.11 -5.25
C LEU A 38 11.35 1.10 -4.31
N GLY A 39 10.44 2.01 -4.63
CA GLY A 39 10.26 3.22 -3.81
C GLY A 39 11.32 4.31 -4.06
N GLY A 40 12.16 4.14 -5.10
CA GLY A 40 13.36 4.94 -5.31
C GLY A 40 14.45 4.67 -4.27
N LYS A 41 14.50 3.47 -3.68
CA LYS A 41 15.45 3.09 -2.64
C LYS A 41 16.90 3.18 -3.15
N PRO A 42 17.75 4.04 -2.58
CA PRO A 42 19.14 4.14 -2.97
C PRO A 42 19.97 3.01 -2.33
N PRO A 43 21.23 2.81 -2.77
CA PRO A 43 22.13 1.86 -2.12
C PRO A 43 22.33 2.21 -0.63
N VAL A 44 22.34 1.20 0.25
CA VAL A 44 22.41 1.38 1.72
C VAL A 44 23.62 2.21 2.18
N PHE A 45 24.74 2.14 1.44
CA PHE A 45 25.97 2.87 1.77
C PHE A 45 26.07 4.25 1.11
N SER A 46 25.03 4.71 0.43
CA SER A 46 24.99 6.04 -0.18
C SER A 46 24.71 7.13 0.86
N GLU A 47 25.18 8.34 0.61
CA GLU A 47 24.92 9.49 1.49
C GLU A 47 23.42 9.84 1.54
N GLU A 48 22.68 9.50 0.49
CA GLU A 48 21.25 9.76 0.34
C GLU A 48 20.37 8.74 1.08
N TYR A 49 20.90 7.56 1.45
CA TYR A 49 20.11 6.48 2.05
C TYR A 49 19.40 6.90 3.32
N LYS A 50 20.13 7.55 4.24
CA LYS A 50 19.56 7.96 5.52
C LYS A 50 18.38 8.93 5.35
N SER A 51 18.52 9.90 4.44
CA SER A 51 17.44 10.86 4.13
C SER A 51 16.25 10.19 3.46
N TRP A 52 16.51 9.22 2.57
CA TRP A 52 15.46 8.41 1.97
C TRP A 52 14.72 7.58 3.02
N GLU A 53 15.43 6.91 3.91
CA GLU A 53 14.86 6.04 4.96
C GLU A 53 14.01 6.87 5.95
N GLU A 54 14.48 8.04 6.35
CA GLU A 54 13.70 8.95 7.20
C GLU A 54 12.37 9.38 6.55
N GLN A 55 12.38 9.68 5.24
CA GLN A 55 11.16 10.05 4.51
C GLN A 55 10.20 8.87 4.31
N ASP A 56 10.74 7.71 3.98
CA ASP A 56 9.99 6.45 3.87
C ASP A 56 9.27 6.15 5.19
N GLN A 57 10.00 6.20 6.31
CA GLN A 57 9.46 5.88 7.62
C GLN A 57 8.40 6.91 8.08
N VAL A 58 8.58 8.19 7.78
CA VAL A 58 7.55 9.20 8.03
C VAL A 58 6.25 8.86 7.30
N LEU A 59 6.34 8.44 6.04
CA LEU A 59 5.16 8.05 5.26
C LEU A 59 4.55 6.75 5.79
N TYR A 60 5.37 5.76 6.12
CA TYR A 60 4.95 4.48 6.69
C TYR A 60 4.11 4.68 7.96
N TRP A 61 4.63 5.41 8.96
CA TRP A 61 3.91 5.65 10.21
C TRP A 61 2.65 6.49 10.01
N TRP A 62 2.66 7.43 9.06
CA TRP A 62 1.50 8.22 8.71
C TRP A 62 0.39 7.38 8.04
N LEU A 63 0.76 6.47 7.13
CA LEU A 63 -0.18 5.51 6.54
C LEU A 63 -0.75 4.58 7.62
N LEU A 64 0.10 4.05 8.49
CA LEU A 64 -0.31 3.14 9.57
C LEU A 64 -1.32 3.82 10.54
N ASP A 65 -1.06 5.05 10.96
CA ASP A 65 -2.01 5.79 11.82
C ASP A 65 -3.34 6.11 11.10
N SER A 66 -3.32 6.18 9.77
CA SER A 66 -4.54 6.41 9.00
C SER A 66 -5.44 5.17 8.89
N LEU A 67 -5.04 4.01 9.41
CA LEU A 67 -5.83 2.78 9.39
C LEU A 67 -6.71 2.67 10.62
N HIS A 68 -7.89 2.06 10.47
CA HIS A 68 -8.68 1.63 11.63
C HIS A 68 -7.94 0.51 12.39
N PRO A 69 -8.03 0.46 13.74
CA PRO A 69 -7.22 -0.47 14.55
C PRO A 69 -7.31 -1.94 14.19
N GLU A 70 -8.42 -2.38 13.58
CA GLU A 70 -8.61 -3.77 13.18
C GLU A 70 -7.64 -4.23 12.07
N PHE A 71 -7.15 -3.31 11.23
CA PHE A 71 -6.18 -3.63 10.17
C PHE A 71 -4.74 -3.60 10.66
N LEU A 72 -4.45 -3.01 11.82
CA LEU A 72 -3.08 -2.83 12.30
C LEU A 72 -2.33 -4.15 12.48
N ILE A 73 -3.01 -5.21 12.93
CA ILE A 73 -2.40 -6.53 13.18
C ILE A 73 -1.90 -7.17 11.87
N GLN A 74 -2.65 -7.01 10.78
CA GLN A 74 -2.26 -7.55 9.48
C GLN A 74 -1.10 -6.73 8.88
N MET A 75 -1.12 -5.43 9.11
CA MET A 75 -0.24 -4.45 8.47
C MET A 75 1.08 -4.22 9.22
N GLU A 76 1.22 -4.68 10.48
CA GLU A 76 2.48 -4.63 11.26
C GLU A 76 3.62 -5.43 10.60
N ARG A 77 3.30 -6.31 9.64
CA ARG A 77 4.29 -7.11 8.90
C ARG A 77 5.04 -6.33 7.82
N CYS A 78 4.58 -5.13 7.46
CA CYS A 78 5.21 -4.29 6.46
C CYS A 78 6.31 -3.44 7.10
N ASP A 79 7.47 -3.36 6.46
CA ASP A 79 8.64 -2.65 7.00
C ASP A 79 8.79 -1.22 6.44
N ASN A 80 8.14 -0.91 5.32
CA ASN A 80 8.26 0.37 4.62
C ASN A 80 6.93 0.82 3.99
N ALA A 81 6.91 2.06 3.50
CA ALA A 81 5.69 2.66 2.97
C ALA A 81 5.19 1.97 1.70
N LEU A 82 6.10 1.45 0.85
CA LEU A 82 5.73 0.74 -0.37
C LEU A 82 5.02 -0.57 -0.07
N GLU A 83 5.58 -1.38 0.83
CA GLU A 83 4.97 -2.65 1.27
C GLU A 83 3.60 -2.43 1.89
N LEU A 84 3.49 -1.46 2.80
CA LEU A 84 2.23 -1.12 3.45
C LEU A 84 1.18 -0.66 2.42
N TRP A 85 1.58 0.21 1.49
CA TRP A 85 0.68 0.67 0.43
C TRP A 85 0.18 -0.49 -0.44
N MET A 86 1.07 -1.38 -0.86
CA MET A 86 0.70 -2.55 -1.68
C MET A 86 -0.21 -3.52 -0.94
N GLU A 87 0.06 -3.81 0.33
CA GLU A 87 -0.77 -4.70 1.14
C GLU A 87 -2.18 -4.12 1.32
N ILE A 88 -2.31 -2.81 1.56
CA ILE A 88 -3.60 -2.11 1.59
C ILE A 88 -4.30 -2.24 0.23
N GLU A 89 -3.59 -1.99 -0.88
CA GLU A 89 -4.21 -2.09 -2.22
C GLU A 89 -4.73 -3.50 -2.50
N VAL A 90 -3.94 -4.53 -2.19
CA VAL A 90 -4.33 -5.93 -2.39
C VAL A 90 -5.55 -6.27 -1.56
N TYR A 91 -5.54 -5.97 -0.26
CA TYR A 91 -6.64 -6.30 0.65
C TYR A 91 -7.98 -5.74 0.17
N PHE A 92 -8.02 -4.43 -0.11
CA PHE A 92 -9.29 -3.78 -0.45
C PHE A 92 -9.73 -4.04 -1.90
N LEU A 93 -8.80 -4.27 -2.83
CA LEU A 93 -9.17 -4.72 -4.19
C LEU A 93 -9.72 -6.14 -4.19
N GLU A 94 -9.17 -7.04 -3.38
CA GLU A 94 -9.72 -8.38 -3.20
C GLU A 94 -11.10 -8.32 -2.56
N GLU A 95 -11.29 -7.48 -1.54
CA GLU A 95 -12.57 -7.29 -0.88
C GLU A 95 -13.65 -6.76 -1.84
N GLU A 96 -13.33 -5.74 -2.64
CA GLU A 96 -14.23 -5.21 -3.69
C GLU A 96 -14.57 -6.30 -4.73
N LEU A 97 -13.59 -7.08 -5.17
CA LEU A 97 -13.80 -8.14 -6.15
C LEU A 97 -14.69 -9.27 -5.60
N VAL A 98 -14.51 -9.64 -4.32
CA VAL A 98 -15.34 -10.65 -3.64
C VAL A 98 -16.77 -10.15 -3.47
N LYS A 99 -16.96 -8.86 -3.13
CA LYS A 99 -18.29 -8.23 -3.05
C LYS A 99 -19.03 -8.27 -4.40
N GLU A 100 -18.31 -8.11 -5.51
CA GLU A 100 -18.89 -8.09 -6.86
C GLU A 100 -19.13 -9.49 -7.45
N HIS A 101 -18.21 -10.44 -7.26
CA HIS A 101 -18.18 -11.71 -8.02
C HIS A 101 -18.37 -12.96 -7.14
N GLY A 102 -18.35 -12.81 -5.81
CA GLY A 102 -18.37 -13.92 -4.87
C GLY A 102 -17.00 -14.60 -4.70
N PRO A 103 -16.74 -15.25 -3.55
CA PRO A 103 -15.40 -15.73 -3.17
C PRO A 103 -14.86 -16.85 -4.06
N GLU A 104 -15.73 -17.74 -4.57
CA GLU A 104 -15.33 -18.84 -5.46
C GLU A 104 -14.78 -18.31 -6.80
N SER A 105 -15.43 -17.30 -7.38
CA SER A 105 -14.99 -16.69 -8.64
C SER A 105 -13.67 -15.94 -8.49
N VAL A 106 -13.43 -15.30 -7.34
CA VAL A 106 -12.18 -14.55 -7.09
C VAL A 106 -10.99 -15.48 -6.94
N ALA A 107 -11.15 -16.60 -6.22
CA ALA A 107 -10.10 -17.60 -6.06
C ALA A 107 -9.63 -18.15 -7.42
N ASP A 108 -10.56 -18.41 -8.34
CA ASP A 108 -10.25 -18.86 -9.70
C ASP A 108 -9.51 -17.78 -10.52
N ILE A 109 -9.91 -16.51 -10.41
CA ILE A 109 -9.24 -15.37 -11.10
C ILE A 109 -7.80 -15.17 -10.58
N LEU A 110 -7.59 -15.24 -9.27
CA LEU A 110 -6.27 -15.08 -8.65
C LEU A 110 -5.37 -16.29 -8.98
N SER A 111 -5.92 -17.50 -8.97
CA SER A 111 -5.22 -18.74 -9.34
C SER A 111 -4.74 -18.72 -10.79
N MET A 112 -5.52 -18.16 -11.73
CA MET A 112 -5.11 -18.02 -13.13
C MET A 112 -3.92 -17.06 -13.33
N LYS A 113 -3.75 -16.02 -12.49
CA LYS A 113 -2.64 -15.05 -12.61
C LYS A 113 -1.29 -15.63 -12.18
N HIS A 114 -1.26 -16.65 -11.32
CA HIS A 114 -0.03 -17.35 -10.92
C HIS A 114 0.36 -18.50 -11.87
N GLY A 115 -0.49 -18.79 -12.86
CA GLY A 115 -0.34 -19.91 -13.79
C GLY A 115 0.02 -19.52 -15.21
N THR A 116 1.09 -18.73 -15.46
CA THR A 116 1.74 -18.74 -16.78
C THR A 116 3.21 -18.31 -16.72
N ALA A 117 4.05 -19.17 -16.14
CA ALA A 117 5.47 -19.23 -16.47
C ALA A 117 5.86 -20.71 -16.56
N GLY A 118 5.51 -21.33 -17.69
CA GLY A 118 5.78 -22.75 -17.91
C GLY A 118 5.58 -23.15 -19.36
N SER A 119 6.72 -23.28 -20.05
CA SER A 119 6.97 -24.05 -21.29
C SER A 119 6.79 -23.32 -22.62
N ALA A 120 7.90 -22.81 -23.17
CA ALA A 120 8.64 -23.48 -24.25
C ALA A 120 10.04 -22.85 -24.39
#